data_AF-A0A8T7C0Y1-F1
#
_entry.id   AF-A0A8T7C0Y1-F1
#
_cell.length_a   1.000
_cell.length_b   1.000
_cell.length_c   1.000
_cell.angle_alpha   90.00
_cell.angle_beta   90.00
_cell.angle_gamma   90.00
#
_symmetry.space_group_name_H-M   'P 1'
#
loop_
_entity.id
_entity.type
_entity.pdbx_description
1 polymer ?
#
loop_
_entity_poly.entity_id
_entity_poly.type
_entity_poly.pdbx_seq_one_letter_code
_entity_poly.pdbx_strand_id
1 'polypeptide(L)'
;MINLIRMCEKGWIPDALARAGMRRLIAQRLAAELDGSELELVNRFDEMIEDLRQSPVAVNTAAANEQHYEVPAEFFEQVLG
;
A
#
# COMPACT_ATOMS: atom_id res chain seq x y z
N MET A 1 8.50 0.77 23.94
CA MET A 1 8.74 0.01 22.70
C MET A 1 8.98 1.03 21.58
N ILE A 2 10.05 0.89 20.79
CA ILE A 2 10.33 1.83 19.69
C ILE A 2 9.31 1.58 18.57
N ASN A 3 8.59 2.61 18.15
CA ASN A 3 7.66 2.56 17.02
C ASN A 3 8.29 3.27 15.82
N LEU A 4 8.74 2.49 14.83
CA LEU A 4 9.41 3.01 13.63
C LEU A 4 8.51 3.95 12.81
N ILE A 5 7.20 3.68 12.74
CA ILE A 5 6.24 4.55 12.04
C ILE A 5 6.25 5.94 12.68
N ARG A 6 6.15 5.99 14.01
CA ARG A 6 6.17 7.26 14.75
C ARG A 6 7.48 8.03 14.61
N MET A 7 8.59 7.34 14.37
CA MET A 7 9.88 7.99 14.10
C MET A 7 9.94 8.57 12.69
N CYS A 8 9.35 7.90 11.69
CA CYS A 8 9.17 8.45 10.35
C CYS A 8 8.25 9.67 10.37
N GLU A 9 7.10 9.61 11.06
CA GLU A 9 6.15 10.72 11.19
C GLU A 9 6.79 11.97 11.81
N LYS A 10 7.70 11.78 12.76
CA LYS A 10 8.44 12.86 13.42
C LYS A 10 9.67 13.34 12.64
N GLY A 11 9.98 12.75 11.49
CA GLY A 11 11.17 13.07 10.70
C GLY A 11 12.50 12.67 11.35
N TRP A 12 12.48 11.76 12.33
CA TRP A 12 13.71 11.30 13.01
C TRP A 12 14.52 10.31 12.19
N ILE A 13 13.88 9.66 11.21
CA ILE A 13 14.54 8.75 10.28
C ILE A 13 14.90 9.53 9.02
N PRO A 14 16.19 9.58 8.62
CA PRO A 14 16.60 10.22 7.38
C PRO A 14 15.93 9.57 6.16
N ASP A 15 15.56 10.37 5.17
CA ASP A 15 14.87 9.90 3.96
C ASP A 15 15.57 8.74 3.25
N ALA A 16 16.91 8.73 3.22
CA ALA A 16 17.68 7.65 2.60
C ALA A 16 17.42 6.30 3.28
N LEU A 17 17.28 6.30 4.61
CA LEU A 17 16.98 5.11 5.39
C LEU A 17 15.52 4.69 5.25
N ALA A 18 14.58 5.65 5.27
CA ALA A 18 13.18 5.38 4.98
C ALA A 18 13.00 4.75 3.59
N ARG A 19 13.67 5.31 2.57
CA ARG A 19 13.68 4.76 1.21
C ARG A 19 14.28 3.35 1.12
N ALA A 20 15.37 3.07 1.83
CA ALA A 20 15.94 1.74 1.89
C ALA A 20 14.97 0.72 2.50
N GLY A 21 14.27 1.10 3.59
CA GLY A 21 13.23 0.29 4.22
C GLY A 21 12.06 -0.01 3.27
N MET A 22 11.53 1.02 2.60
CA MET A 22 10.46 0.85 1.60
C MET A 22 10.86 -0.13 0.49
N ARG A 23 12.06 0.02 -0.10
CA ARG A 23 12.53 -0.89 -1.14
C ARG A 23 12.65 -2.33 -0.67
N ARG A 24 13.11 -2.54 0.57
CA ARG A 24 13.18 -3.88 1.17
C ARG A 24 11.79 -4.50 1.31
N LEU A 25 10.80 -3.76 1.81
CA LEU A 25 9.42 -4.25 1.96
C LEU A 25 8.78 -4.58 0.60
N ILE A 26 8.99 -3.73 -0.40
CA ILE A 26 8.52 -3.96 -1.77
C ILE A 26 9.18 -5.22 -2.35
N ALA A 27 10.49 -5.39 -2.21
CA ALA A 27 11.20 -6.58 -2.70
C ALA A 27 10.74 -7.86 -2.01
N GLN A 28 10.47 -7.81 -0.69
CA GLN A 28 9.90 -8.93 0.04
C GLN A 28 8.51 -9.30 -0.45
N ARG A 29 7.65 -8.30 -0.68
CA ARG A 29 6.31 -8.54 -1.23
C ARG A 29 6.41 -9.16 -2.62
N LEU A 30 7.26 -8.62 -3.49
CA LEU A 30 7.45 -9.13 -4.85
C LEU A 30 7.94 -10.58 -4.84
N ALA A 31 8.91 -10.91 -3.98
CA ALA A 31 9.38 -12.29 -3.83
C ALA A 31 8.26 -13.23 -3.37
N ALA A 32 7.44 -12.80 -2.41
CA ALA A 32 6.30 -13.59 -1.94
C ALA A 32 5.20 -13.76 -3.01
N GLU A 33 4.98 -12.75 -3.86
CA GLU A 33 4.01 -12.88 -4.97
C GLU A 33 4.48 -13.89 -6.01
N LEU A 34 5.78 -13.96 -6.27
CA LEU A 34 6.41 -14.84 -7.26
C LEU A 34 6.81 -16.22 -6.70
N ASP A 35 6.48 -16.51 -5.44
CA ASP A 35 6.80 -17.78 -4.81
C ASP A 35 5.83 -18.87 -5.28
N GLY A 36 6.39 -20.03 -5.63
CA GLY A 36 5.64 -21.19 -6.16
C GLY A 36 5.91 -21.50 -7.63
N SER A 37 5.32 -22.60 -8.08
CA SER A 37 5.32 -23.03 -9.48
C SER A 37 4.36 -22.19 -10.32
N GLU A 38 4.55 -22.20 -11.65
CA GLU A 38 3.68 -21.49 -12.58
C GLU A 38 2.20 -21.84 -12.41
N LEU A 39 1.89 -23.12 -12.17
CA LEU A 39 0.52 -23.58 -11.94
C LEU A 39 -0.08 -23.00 -10.63
N GLU A 40 0.71 -22.94 -9.56
CA GLU A 40 0.27 -22.35 -8.29
C GLU A 40 0.02 -20.84 -8.42
N LEU A 41 0.84 -20.13 -9.20
CA LEU A 41 0.65 -18.71 -9.47
C LEU A 41 -0.64 -18.46 -10.27
N VAL A 42 -0.91 -19.29 -11.29
CA VAL A 42 -2.17 -19.21 -12.06
C VAL A 42 -3.38 -19.47 -11.17
N ASN A 43 -3.34 -20.53 -10.35
CA ASN A 43 -4.45 -20.86 -9.44
C ASN A 43 -4.72 -19.73 -8.43
N ARG A 44 -3.68 -19.17 -7.82
CA ARG A 44 -3.81 -18.03 -6.88
C ARG A 44 -4.44 -16.81 -7.55
N PHE A 45 -4.10 -16.56 -8.81
CA PHE A 45 -4.68 -15.47 -9.58
C PHE A 45 -6.18 -15.71 -9.86
N ASP A 46 -6.54 -16.92 -10.29
CA ASP A 46 -7.94 -17.27 -10.56
C ASP A 46 -8.80 -17.21 -9.29
N GLU A 47 -8.27 -17.68 -8.14
CA GLU A 47 -8.91 -17.55 -6.83
C GLU A 47 -9.16 -16.08 -6.47
N MET A 48 -8.15 -15.21 -6.65
CA MET A 48 -8.29 -13.77 -6.40
C MET A 48 -9.37 -13.14 -7.29
N ILE A 49 -9.47 -13.54 -8.55
CA ILE A 49 -10.51 -13.02 -9.47
C ILE A 49 -11.90 -13.44 -9.00
N GLU A 50 -12.07 -14.70 -8.57
CA GLU A 50 -13.35 -15.18 -8.09
C GLU A 50 -13.77 -14.47 -6.79
N ASP A 51 -12.83 -14.27 -5.87
CA ASP A 51 -13.05 -13.48 -4.65
C ASP A 51 -13.50 -12.04 -4.97
N LEU A 52 -12.86 -11.40 -5.95
CA LEU A 52 -13.21 -10.04 -6.37
C LEU A 52 -14.59 -9.97 -7.05
N ARG A 53 -14.99 -11.00 -7.80
CA ARG A 53 -16.33 -11.06 -8.41
C ARG A 53 -17.44 -11.16 -7.38
N GLN A 54 -17.16 -11.82 -6.26
CA GLN A 54 -18.11 -12.00 -5.15
C GLN A 54 -18.07 -10.84 -4.14
N SER A 55 -17.05 -9.99 -4.23
CA SER A 55 -16.87 -8.84 -3.35
C SER A 55 -17.82 -7.68 -3.71
N PRO A 56 -18.19 -6.83 -2.73
CA PRO A 56 -18.91 -5.60 -3.03
C PRO A 56 -18.07 -4.68 -3.91
N VAL A 57 -18.74 -3.86 -4.72
CA VAL A 57 -18.09 -2.90 -5.64
C VAL A 57 -17.14 -1.95 -4.90
N ALA A 58 -17.46 -1.59 -3.65
CA ALA A 58 -16.58 -0.80 -2.80
C ALA A 58 -16.70 -1.23 -1.33
N VAL A 59 -15.56 -1.30 -0.66
CA VAL A 59 -15.46 -1.57 0.78
C VAL A 59 -14.99 -0.29 1.47
N ASN A 60 -15.54 0.04 2.65
CA ASN A 60 -15.12 1.17 3.49
C ASN A 60 -15.15 2.56 2.82
N THR A 61 -16.17 2.83 2.01
CA THR A 61 -16.31 4.08 1.23
C THR A 61 -16.20 5.36 2.06
N ALA A 62 -16.87 5.41 3.22
CA ALA A 62 -16.84 6.59 4.09
C ALA A 62 -15.43 6.88 4.66
N ALA A 63 -14.72 5.84 5.12
CA ALA A 63 -13.38 5.98 5.67
C ALA A 63 -12.36 6.38 4.59
N ALA A 64 -12.53 5.90 3.35
CA ALA A 64 -11.69 6.30 2.23
C ALA A 64 -11.84 7.79 1.89
N ASN A 65 -13.06 8.34 1.96
CA ASN A 65 -13.30 9.77 1.74
C ASN A 65 -12.60 10.64 2.79
N GLU A 66 -12.83 10.34 4.06
CA GLU A 66 -12.25 11.07 5.20
C GLU A 66 -10.70 11.04 5.18
N GLN A 67 -10.10 9.92 4.80
CA GLN A 67 -8.64 9.75 4.84
C GLN A 67 -7.91 10.31 3.61
N HIS A 68 -8.56 10.41 2.45
CA HIS A 68 -7.86 10.66 1.18
C HIS A 68 -8.45 11.74 0.27
N TYR A 69 -9.76 12.02 0.34
CA TYR A 69 -10.42 12.93 -0.62
C TYR A 69 -10.88 14.25 0.00
N GLU A 70 -11.01 14.33 1.33
CA GLU A 70 -11.47 15.53 2.04
C GLU A 70 -10.33 16.48 2.45
N VAL A 71 -9.36 16.68 1.54
CA VAL A 71 -8.27 17.65 1.72
C VAL A 71 -8.61 18.93 0.94
N PRO A 72 -8.33 20.14 1.48
CA PRO A 72 -8.62 21.39 0.78
C PRO A 72 -7.98 21.45 -0.61
N ALA A 73 -8.71 22.00 -1.58
CA ALA A 73 -8.25 22.09 -2.97
C ALA A 73 -6.91 22.86 -3.08
N GLU A 74 -6.68 23.89 -2.26
CA GLU A 74 -5.45 24.68 -2.31
C GLU A 74 -4.21 23.87 -1.95
N PHE A 75 -4.35 22.78 -1.19
CA PHE A 75 -3.24 21.88 -0.90
C PHE A 75 -2.76 21.19 -2.18
N PHE A 76 -3.69 20.70 -3.00
CA PHE A 76 -3.35 19.99 -4.24
C PHE A 76 -2.67 20.89 -5.26
N GLU A 77 -3.08 22.17 -5.35
CA GLU A 77 -2.42 23.18 -6.19
C GLU A 77 -0.94 23.37 -5.82
N GLN A 78 -0.56 23.13 -4.56
CA GLN A 78 0.82 23.30 -4.08
C GLN A 78 1.70 22.06 -4.26
N VAL A 79 1.12 20.85 -4.36
CA VAL A 79 1.89 19.59 -4.30
C VAL A 79 1.81 18.73 -5.56
N LEU A 80 0.81 18.94 -6.42
CA LEU A 80 0.63 18.13 -7.64
C LEU A 80 1.31 18.69 -8.89
N GLY A 81 1.75 19.96 -8.85
CA GLY A 81 2.52 20.60 -9.93
C GLY A 81 1.69 21.06 -11.12
#